data_AF-A0A7C0WNM0-F1
#
_entry.id   AF-A0A7C0WNM0-F1
#
_cell.length_a   1.000
_cell.length_b   1.000
_cell.length_c   1.000
_cell.angle_alpha   90.00
_cell.angle_beta   90.00
_cell.angle_gamma   90.00
#
_symmetry.space_group_name_H-M   'P 1'
#
loop_
_entity.id
_entity.type
_entity.pdbx_description
1 polymer ?
#
loop_
_entity_poly.entity_id
_entity_poly.type
_entity_poly.pdbx_seq_one_letter_code
_entity_poly.pdbx_strand_id
1 'polypeptide(L)'
;MMRIKNVDTVEDEVIAKVSLIVEKTEVVLDMFPDKMHLTLVLLPDADAVAEKFKQTYGKHQEDIAYYSLSEKTIYMSVDDTNLRVLAHEMGHAVVDRYFKVRPPYRIHELMAQFAEKHITD
;
A
#
# COMPACT_ATOMS: atom_id res chain seq x y z
N MET A 1 10.12 -10.79 17.30
CA MET A 1 9.38 -10.39 18.51
C MET A 1 9.52 -8.88 18.64
N MET A 2 8.57 -8.11 18.11
CA MET A 2 8.67 -6.65 18.09
C MET A 2 8.34 -6.11 19.49
N ARG A 3 9.25 -5.33 20.07
CA ARG A 3 8.95 -4.50 21.24
C ARG A 3 7.97 -3.43 20.78
N ILE A 4 6.76 -3.43 21.33
CA ILE A 4 5.80 -2.35 21.15
C ILE A 4 6.52 -1.06 21.54
N LYS A 5 6.85 -0.21 20.56
CA LYS A 5 7.28 1.17 20.82
C LYS A 5 6.12 1.84 21.56
N ASN A 6 6.42 2.63 22.58
CA ASN A 6 5.41 3.47 23.24
C ASN A 6 4.67 4.25 22.15
N VAL A 7 3.37 3.97 22.01
CA VAL A 7 2.50 4.65 21.05
C VAL A 7 2.07 5.94 21.73
N ASP A 8 2.88 6.99 21.56
CA ASP A 8 2.66 8.27 22.23
C ASP A 8 1.77 9.22 21.39
N THR A 9 1.59 8.94 20.09
CA THR A 9 0.77 9.72 19.15
C THR A 9 -0.09 8.85 18.22
N VAL A 10 -1.12 9.45 17.61
CA VAL A 10 -1.93 8.78 16.57
C VAL A 10 -1.07 8.40 15.36
N GLU A 11 -0.10 9.24 15.01
CA GLU A 11 0.85 8.96 13.93
C GLU A 11 1.65 7.69 14.22
N ASP A 12 2.18 7.54 15.43
CA ASP A 12 2.90 6.33 15.84
C ASP A 12 2.02 5.08 15.78
N GLU A 13 0.74 5.21 16.16
CA GLU A 13 -0.22 4.11 16.09
C GLU A 13 -0.46 3.66 14.65
N VAL A 14 -0.68 4.63 13.76
CA VAL A 14 -0.88 4.37 12.32
C VAL A 14 0.37 3.73 11.74
N ILE A 15 1.56 4.26 12.04
CA ILE A 15 2.83 3.68 11.57
C ILE A 15 2.98 2.24 12.05
N ALA A 16 2.71 1.95 13.32
CA ALA A 16 2.81 0.61 13.86
C ALA A 16 1.84 -0.38 13.18
N LYS A 17 0.58 0.03 13.00
CA LYS A 17 -0.46 -0.79 12.33
C LYS A 17 -0.12 -1.01 10.85
N VAL A 18 0.28 0.03 10.13
CA VAL A 18 0.66 -0.06 8.72
C VAL A 18 1.90 -0.94 8.55
N SER A 19 2.89 -0.81 9.44
CA SER A 19 4.09 -1.66 9.42
C SER A 19 3.73 -3.13 9.57
N LEU A 20 2.80 -3.48 10.47
CA LEU A 20 2.32 -4.85 10.63
C LEU A 20 1.63 -5.36 9.35
N ILE A 21 0.87 -4.52 8.66
CA ILE A 21 0.20 -4.89 7.40
C ILE A 21 1.22 -5.13 6.29
N VAL A 22 2.28 -4.32 6.22
CA VAL A 22 3.41 -4.54 5.29
C VAL A 22 4.06 -5.88 5.56
N GLU A 23 4.45 -6.16 6.81
CA GLU A 23 5.07 -7.44 7.20
C GLU A 23 4.16 -8.64 6.89
N LYS A 24 2.85 -8.52 7.16
CA LYS A 24 1.89 -9.57 6.82
C LYS A 24 1.79 -9.76 5.30
N THR A 25 1.84 -8.68 4.52
CA THR A 25 1.82 -8.73 3.05
C THR A 25 3.06 -9.43 2.50
N GLU A 26 4.24 -9.14 3.05
CA GLU A 26 5.49 -9.83 2.72
C GLU A 26 5.38 -11.34 2.98
N VAL A 27 4.83 -11.73 4.13
CA VAL A 27 4.62 -13.14 4.50
C VAL A 27 3.60 -13.82 3.57
N VAL A 28 2.48 -13.15 3.26
CA VAL A 28 1.46 -13.69 2.35
C VAL A 28 2.03 -13.94 0.96
N LEU A 29 2.85 -13.02 0.46
CA LEU A 29 3.47 -13.14 -0.86
C LEU A 29 4.72 -14.02 -0.88
N ASP A 30 5.25 -14.40 0.29
CA ASP A 30 6.56 -15.02 0.47
C ASP A 30 7.69 -14.18 -0.20
N MET A 31 7.60 -12.86 -0.05
CA MET A 31 8.50 -11.87 -0.67
C MET A 31 9.02 -10.91 0.39
N PHE A 32 10.34 -10.96 0.65
CA PHE A 32 11.00 -10.18 1.69
C PHE A 32 12.02 -9.20 1.09
N PRO A 33 11.58 -8.04 0.56
CA PRO A 33 12.49 -7.06 -0.02
C PRO A 33 13.40 -6.38 1.01
N ASP A 34 14.67 -6.18 0.65
CA ASP A 34 15.61 -5.44 1.49
C ASP A 34 15.23 -3.95 1.59
N LYS A 35 15.07 -3.46 2.83
CA LYS A 35 14.82 -2.05 3.17
C LYS A 35 13.56 -1.52 2.46
N MET A 36 12.40 -1.94 2.95
CA MET A 36 11.12 -1.41 2.50
C MET A 36 10.97 0.03 3.01
N HIS A 37 10.85 0.97 2.07
CA HIS A 37 10.52 2.37 2.34
C HIS A 37 9.33 2.74 1.48
N LEU A 38 8.25 3.15 2.14
CA LEU A 38 7.00 3.54 1.53
C LEU A 38 6.49 4.81 2.22
N THR A 39 5.95 5.73 1.43
CA THR A 39 5.20 6.86 1.97
C THR A 39 3.70 6.55 1.89
N LEU A 40 2.97 6.79 2.98
CA LEU A 40 1.52 6.70 3.01
C LEU A 40 0.93 8.10 3.11
N VAL A 41 0.09 8.48 2.15
CA VAL A 41 -0.61 9.77 2.14
C VAL A 41 -2.10 9.51 2.29
N LEU A 42 -2.63 9.95 3.44
CA LEU A 42 -4.04 9.88 3.77
C LEU A 42 -4.74 11.14 3.23
N LEU A 43 -5.72 10.94 2.36
CA LEU A 43 -6.56 11.97 1.77
C LEU A 43 -7.97 11.87 2.35
N PRO A 44 -8.73 12.98 2.44
CA PRO A 44 -10.02 12.97 3.11
C PRO A 44 -11.00 11.97 2.48
N ASP A 45 -11.12 11.96 1.16
CA ASP A 45 -12.13 11.20 0.42
C ASP A 45 -11.60 10.70 -0.94
N ALA A 46 -12.42 9.91 -1.63
CA ALA A 46 -12.12 9.38 -2.97
C ALA A 46 -11.93 10.48 -4.02
N ASP A 47 -12.65 11.61 -3.90
CA ASP A 47 -12.52 12.73 -4.83
C ASP A 47 -11.12 13.35 -4.74
N ALA A 48 -10.60 13.53 -3.53
CA ALA A 48 -9.24 14.01 -3.31
C ALA A 48 -8.19 13.03 -3.86
N VAL A 49 -8.43 11.72 -3.80
CA VAL A 49 -7.57 10.70 -4.42
C VAL A 49 -7.57 10.84 -5.94
N ALA A 50 -8.75 10.94 -6.55
CA ALA A 50 -8.91 11.13 -7.99
C ALA A 50 -8.27 12.44 -8.48
N GLU A 51 -8.44 13.53 -7.73
CA GLU A 51 -7.78 14.82 -8.00
C GLU A 51 -6.26 14.69 -7.94
N LYS A 52 -5.74 14.02 -6.92
CA LYS A 52 -4.29 13.80 -6.78
C LYS A 52 -3.75 12.95 -7.93
N PHE A 53 -4.46 11.89 -8.32
CA PHE A 53 -4.11 11.05 -9.46
C PHE A 53 -4.09 11.87 -10.76
N LYS A 54 -5.10 12.71 -10.98
CA LYS A 54 -5.18 13.59 -12.14
C LYS A 54 -4.06 14.62 -12.19
N GLN A 55 -3.68 15.20 -11.05
CA GLN A 55 -2.53 16.11 -10.96
C GLN A 55 -1.21 15.41 -11.30
N THR A 56 -1.02 14.18 -10.83
CA THR A 56 0.22 13.42 -11.07
C THR A 56 0.32 12.88 -12.49
N TYR A 57 -0.77 12.37 -13.07
CA TYR A 57 -0.74 11.62 -14.34
C TYR A 57 -1.50 12.27 -15.51
N GLY A 58 -2.24 13.35 -15.28
CA GLY A 58 -3.06 14.02 -16.30
C GLY A 58 -4.26 13.19 -16.79
N LYS A 59 -4.61 12.11 -16.07
CA LYS A 59 -5.71 11.20 -16.39
C LYS A 59 -6.75 11.21 -15.28
N HIS A 60 -8.01 11.02 -15.66
CA HIS A 60 -9.09 10.84 -14.68
C HIS A 60 -9.22 9.36 -14.33
N GLN A 61 -9.25 9.06 -13.04
CA GLN A 61 -9.46 7.72 -12.49
C GLN A 61 -10.13 7.87 -11.13
N GLU A 62 -11.18 7.09 -10.89
CA GLU A 62 -12.06 7.18 -9.72
C GLU A 62 -11.75 6.07 -8.72
N ASP A 63 -10.47 5.91 -8.39
CA ASP A 63 -10.04 4.94 -7.38
C ASP A 63 -10.01 5.57 -6.00
N ILE A 64 -10.35 4.77 -4.98
CA ILE A 64 -10.29 5.16 -3.57
C ILE A 64 -8.88 5.07 -2.99
N ALA A 65 -7.95 4.39 -3.68
CA ALA A 65 -6.54 4.32 -3.35
C ALA A 65 -5.72 3.94 -4.59
N TYR A 66 -4.44 4.31 -4.61
CA TYR A 66 -3.49 3.82 -5.62
C TYR A 66 -2.04 3.88 -5.14
N TYR A 67 -1.23 2.94 -5.61
CA TYR A 67 0.22 2.95 -5.48
C TYR A 67 0.88 3.73 -6.62
N SER A 68 1.43 4.89 -6.28
CA SER A 68 2.24 5.72 -7.16
C SER A 68 3.64 5.14 -7.26
N LEU A 69 3.91 4.49 -8.38
CA LEU A 69 5.20 3.87 -8.61
C LEU A 69 6.36 4.88 -8.63
N SER A 70 6.19 5.98 -9.36
CA SER A 70 7.26 6.98 -9.54
C SER A 70 7.65 7.64 -8.22
N GLU A 71 6.71 7.72 -7.29
CA GLU A 71 6.90 8.38 -6.00
C GLU A 71 7.14 7.39 -4.86
N LYS A 72 6.87 6.09 -5.08
CA LYS A 72 6.84 5.03 -4.06
C LYS A 72 5.90 5.36 -2.90
N THR A 73 4.74 5.89 -3.27
CA THR A 73 3.76 6.45 -2.35
C THR A 73 2.41 5.79 -2.56
N ILE A 74 1.75 5.40 -1.48
CA ILE A 74 0.33 5.03 -1.51
C ILE A 74 -0.49 6.26 -1.16
N TYR A 75 -1.45 6.59 -2.02
CA TYR A 75 -2.48 7.57 -1.76
C TYR A 75 -3.79 6.85 -1.47
N MET A 76 -4.52 7.24 -0.43
CA MET A 76 -5.75 6.55 -0.07
C MET A 76 -6.75 7.48 0.63
N SER A 77 -8.04 7.28 0.34
CA SER A 77 -9.18 7.89 1.02
C SER A 77 -9.29 7.35 2.45
N VAL A 78 -9.40 8.22 3.45
CA VAL A 78 -9.66 7.79 4.84
C VAL A 78 -11.09 7.28 5.00
N ASP A 79 -12.04 7.84 4.27
CA ASP A 79 -13.47 7.53 4.39
C ASP A 79 -13.84 6.15 3.80
N ASP A 80 -13.15 5.71 2.75
CA ASP A 80 -13.49 4.50 1.99
C ASP A 80 -12.53 3.33 2.23
N THR A 81 -11.42 3.58 2.94
CA THR A 81 -10.38 2.58 3.13
C THR A 81 -10.82 1.43 4.02
N ASN A 82 -10.36 0.23 3.64
CA ASN A 82 -10.33 -0.91 4.54
C ASN A 82 -9.01 -1.68 4.39
N LEU A 83 -8.81 -2.66 5.28
CA LEU A 83 -7.59 -3.49 5.32
C LEU A 83 -7.27 -4.14 3.96
N ARG A 84 -8.28 -4.57 3.22
CA ARG A 84 -8.08 -5.25 1.92
C ARG A 84 -7.55 -4.27 0.89
N VAL A 85 -8.14 -3.08 0.77
CA VAL A 85 -7.66 -2.03 -0.14
C VAL A 85 -6.20 -1.68 0.17
N LEU A 86 -5.86 -1.48 1.46
CA LEU A 86 -4.48 -1.21 1.84
C LEU A 86 -3.55 -2.39 1.51
N ALA A 87 -3.97 -3.63 1.78
CA ALA A 87 -3.18 -4.83 1.45
C ALA A 87 -2.95 -4.98 -0.06
N HIS A 88 -3.92 -4.60 -0.89
CA HIS A 88 -3.78 -4.58 -2.35
C HIS A 88 -2.64 -3.65 -2.76
N GLU A 89 -2.68 -2.39 -2.31
CA GLU A 89 -1.65 -1.40 -2.63
C GLU A 89 -0.28 -1.79 -2.06
N MET A 90 -0.24 -2.38 -0.86
CA MET A 90 0.99 -2.90 -0.28
C MET A 90 1.55 -4.07 -1.09
N GLY A 91 0.68 -4.92 -1.65
CA GLY A 91 1.08 -5.96 -2.59
C GLY A 91 1.82 -5.38 -3.79
N HIS A 92 1.34 -4.26 -4.34
CA HIS A 92 2.06 -3.57 -5.41
C HIS A 92 3.45 -3.10 -4.97
N ALA A 93 3.56 -2.49 -3.78
CA ALA A 93 4.81 -1.97 -3.25
C ALA A 93 5.84 -3.06 -2.94
N VAL A 94 5.41 -4.17 -2.32
CA VAL A 94 6.28 -5.33 -2.02
C VAL A 94 6.80 -5.94 -3.30
N VAL A 95 5.93 -6.21 -4.27
CA VAL A 95 6.34 -6.79 -5.56
C VAL A 95 7.30 -5.86 -6.30
N ASP A 96 7.01 -4.56 -6.34
CA ASP A 96 7.87 -3.59 -7.02
C ASP A 96 9.26 -3.53 -6.39
N ARG A 97 9.35 -3.66 -5.07
CA ARG A 97 10.62 -3.66 -4.35
C ARG A 97 11.37 -4.99 -4.46
N TYR A 98 10.66 -6.12 -4.52
CA TYR A 98 11.24 -7.46 -4.53
C TYR A 98 11.86 -7.81 -5.87
N PHE A 99 11.17 -7.54 -6.97
CA PHE A 99 11.67 -7.89 -8.30
C PHE A 99 12.57 -6.79 -8.88
N LYS A 100 13.79 -7.17 -9.31
CA LYS A 100 14.71 -6.27 -10.03
C LYS A 100 14.11 -5.73 -11.33
N VAL A 101 13.31 -6.56 -12.00
CA VAL A 101 12.57 -6.21 -13.22
C VAL A 101 11.12 -6.46 -12.91
N ARG A 102 10.27 -5.43 -13.01
CA ARG A 102 8.86 -5.59 -12.66
C ARG A 102 8.22 -6.70 -13.52
N PRO A 103 7.44 -7.60 -12.90
CA PRO A 103 6.59 -8.52 -13.63
C PRO A 103 5.64 -7.81 -14.60
N PRO A 104 5.14 -8.51 -15.65
CA PRO A 104 4.11 -7.96 -16.51
C PRO A 104 2.89 -7.51 -15.71
N TYR A 105 2.25 -6.43 -16.15
CA TYR A 105 1.15 -5.77 -15.43
C TYR A 105 0.12 -6.75 -14.85
N ARG A 106 -0.39 -7.69 -15.66
CA ARG A 106 -1.39 -8.67 -15.20
C ARG A 106 -0.91 -9.58 -14.06
N ILE A 107 0.39 -9.89 -14.01
CA ILE A 107 0.98 -10.70 -12.94
C ILE A 107 1.20 -9.83 -11.69
N HIS A 108 1.57 -8.56 -11.88
CA HIS A 108 1.68 -7.58 -10.80
C HIS A 108 0.35 -7.40 -10.06
N GLU A 109 -0.74 -7.18 -10.83
CA GLU A 109 -2.11 -7.11 -10.31
C GLU A 109 -2.54 -8.40 -9.62
N LEU A 110 -2.23 -9.56 -10.22
CA LEU A 110 -2.60 -10.86 -9.63
C LEU A 110 -1.96 -11.06 -8.25
N MET A 111 -0.72 -10.61 -8.05
CA MET A 111 -0.06 -10.68 -6.76
C MET A 111 -0.66 -9.68 -5.76
N ALA A 112 -1.01 -8.46 -6.19
CA ALA A 112 -1.73 -7.51 -5.33
C ALA A 112 -3.09 -8.07 -4.88
N GLN A 113 -3.85 -8.67 -5.78
CA GLN A 113 -5.12 -9.35 -5.47
C GLN A 113 -4.91 -10.57 -4.55
N PHE A 114 -3.80 -11.29 -4.69
CA PHE A 114 -3.46 -12.39 -3.78
C PHE A 114 -3.20 -11.86 -2.37
N ALA A 115 -2.39 -10.80 -2.23
CA ALA A 115 -2.16 -10.13 -0.94
C ALA A 115 -3.48 -9.64 -0.32
N GLU A 116 -4.32 -8.95 -1.09
CA GLU A 116 -5.64 -8.48 -0.68
C GLU A 116 -6.51 -9.61 -0.10
N LYS A 117 -6.58 -10.74 -0.82
CA LYS A 117 -7.46 -11.85 -0.48
C LYS A 117 -7.02 -12.60 0.77
N HIS A 118 -5.71 -12.71 0.99
CA HIS A 118 -5.10 -13.57 2.01
C HIS A 118 -4.56 -12.80 3.22
N ILE A 119 -4.75 -11.48 3.29
CA ILE A 119 -4.24 -10.65 4.40
C ILE A 119 -4.81 -11.06 5.77
N THR A 120 -6.00 -11.66 5.81
CA THR A 120 -6.70 -12.09 7.04
C THR A 120 -6.58 -13.58 7.35
N ASP A 121 -5.85 -14.34 6.54
CA ASP A 121 -5.64 -15.78 6.73
C ASP A 121 -4.74 -16.09 7.95
#